data_AF-A0A562ZMQ3-F1
#
_entry.id   AF-A0A562ZMQ3-F1
#
_cell.length_a   1.000
_cell.length_b   1.000
_cell.length_c   1.000
_cell.angle_alpha   90.00
_cell.angle_beta   90.00
_cell.angle_gamma   90.00
#
_symmetry.space_group_name_H-M   'P 1'
#
loop_
_entity.id
_entity.type
_entity.pdbx_description
1 polymer ?
#
loop_
_entity_poly.entity_id
_entity_poly.type
_entity_poly.pdbx_seq_one_letter_code
_entity_poly.pdbx_strand_id
1 'polypeptide(L)'
;MDDAWTVGARESQNVRVGHRRIVPDSRKGSSMKALVYVANRMHMILLIYAASLLCAAALFAGFEAKSYWDGLWWAVVTALTIGYGDLAPATVPGRLTGIVFGHLWIFGVIPMIIGNIISSMLEDRNKFTHAEQEWTERTLRRIADKVGVEVDEPPPDY
;
A
#
# COMPACT_ATOMS: atom_id res chain seq x y z
N MET A 1 -42.82 -71.34 7.90
CA MET A 1 -43.53 -70.71 9.03
C MET A 1 -42.47 -69.88 9.76
N ASP A 2 -41.93 -68.81 9.18
CA ASP A 2 -42.60 -67.55 8.76
C ASP A 2 -43.33 -66.95 10.00
N ASP A 3 -43.25 -65.69 10.40
CA ASP A 3 -43.02 -64.44 9.66
C ASP A 3 -42.74 -63.25 10.62
N ALA A 4 -42.27 -62.15 10.00
CA ALA A 4 -42.52 -60.75 10.38
C ALA A 4 -41.81 -60.15 11.61
N TRP A 5 -40.55 -59.74 11.41
CA TRP A 5 -40.05 -58.46 11.95
C TRP A 5 -39.38 -57.64 10.84
N THR A 6 -40.21 -56.99 10.03
CA THR A 6 -39.82 -55.89 9.14
C THR A 6 -40.25 -54.58 9.79
N VAL A 7 -39.33 -53.88 10.46
CA VAL A 7 -39.57 -52.50 10.87
C VAL A 7 -38.41 -51.63 10.42
N GLY A 8 -38.63 -51.04 9.24
CA GLY A 8 -38.34 -49.63 8.97
C GLY A 8 -36.89 -49.18 9.08
N ALA A 9 -36.13 -49.39 8.02
CA ALA A 9 -35.01 -48.51 7.69
C ALA A 9 -35.51 -47.06 7.57
N ARG A 10 -35.25 -46.23 8.58
CA ARG A 10 -35.40 -44.78 8.47
C ARG A 10 -34.15 -44.20 7.83
N GLU A 11 -34.30 -43.99 6.54
CA GLU A 11 -33.56 -43.13 5.63
C GLU A 11 -32.95 -41.91 6.34
N SER A 12 -31.62 -41.87 6.38
CA SER A 12 -30.84 -40.71 6.78
C SER A 12 -30.97 -39.64 5.69
N GLN A 13 -31.89 -38.68 5.90
CA GLN A 13 -31.98 -37.49 5.06
C GLN A 13 -30.67 -36.71 5.16
N ASN A 14 -29.87 -36.89 4.11
CA ASN A 14 -28.61 -36.22 3.88
C ASN A 14 -28.89 -34.77 3.47
N VAL A 15 -28.99 -33.88 4.45
CA VAL A 15 -29.11 -32.43 4.21
C VAL A 15 -27.74 -31.94 3.73
N ARG A 16 -27.53 -31.96 2.42
CA ARG A 16 -26.39 -31.30 1.78
C ARG A 16 -26.57 -29.78 1.88
N VAL A 17 -26.07 -29.21 2.97
CA VAL A 17 -25.87 -27.77 3.10
C VAL A 17 -24.75 -27.39 2.14
N GLY A 18 -25.11 -26.98 0.93
CA GLY A 18 -24.21 -26.42 -0.05
C GLY A 18 -23.59 -25.14 0.50
N HIS A 19 -22.42 -25.26 1.13
CA HIS A 19 -21.55 -24.13 1.43
C HIS A 19 -21.09 -23.53 0.10
N ARG A 20 -21.87 -22.57 -0.43
CA ARG A 20 -21.38 -21.67 -1.46
C ARG A 20 -20.24 -20.87 -0.84
N ARG A 21 -19.00 -21.30 -1.09
CA ARG A 21 -17.82 -20.44 -0.91
C ARG A 21 -18.01 -19.22 -1.80
N ILE A 22 -18.44 -18.12 -1.19
CA ILE A 22 -18.28 -16.78 -1.74
C ILE A 22 -16.77 -16.55 -1.80
N VAL A 23 -16.18 -16.88 -2.95
CA VAL A 23 -14.79 -16.51 -3.24
C VAL A 23 -14.80 -15.01 -3.48
N PRO A 24 -14.15 -14.18 -2.64
CA PRO A 24 -14.05 -12.76 -2.93
C PRO A 24 -13.24 -12.59 -4.23
N ASP A 25 -13.85 -11.94 -5.22
CA ASP A 25 -13.21 -11.62 -6.49
C ASP A 25 -11.97 -10.73 -6.23
N SER A 26 -10.78 -11.31 -6.41
CA SER A 26 -9.48 -10.68 -6.15
C SER A 26 -9.06 -9.65 -7.21
N ARG A 27 -9.92 -9.38 -8.20
CA ARG A 27 -9.58 -8.60 -9.41
C ARG A 27 -9.53 -7.08 -9.19
N LYS A 28 -10.08 -6.53 -8.09
CA LYS A 28 -10.13 -5.07 -7.86
C LYS A 28 -8.93 -4.45 -7.13
N GLY A 29 -8.00 -5.26 -6.62
CA GLY A 29 -6.86 -4.75 -5.83
C GLY A 29 -5.56 -4.52 -6.62
N SER A 30 -5.48 -4.94 -7.88
CA SER A 30 -4.19 -5.04 -8.59
C SER A 30 -3.64 -3.68 -9.03
N SER A 31 -4.49 -2.76 -9.47
CA SER A 31 -4.06 -1.42 -9.94
C SER A 31 -3.57 -0.55 -8.79
N MET A 32 -4.25 -0.63 -7.62
CA MET A 32 -3.85 0.09 -6.41
C MET A 32 -2.53 -0.44 -5.87
N LYS A 33 -2.35 -1.77 -5.85
CA LYS A 33 -1.09 -2.40 -5.44
C LYS A 33 0.04 -2.10 -6.41
N ALA A 34 -0.21 -2.07 -7.72
CA ALA A 34 0.79 -1.69 -8.72
C ALA A 34 1.18 -0.20 -8.58
N LEU A 35 0.22 0.69 -8.36
CA LEU A 35 0.47 2.11 -8.10
C LEU A 35 1.34 2.31 -6.85
N VAL A 36 1.00 1.61 -5.76
CA VAL A 36 1.75 1.64 -4.49
C VAL A 36 3.13 0.98 -4.63
N TYR A 37 3.24 -0.11 -5.38
CA TYR A 37 4.50 -0.82 -5.62
C TYR A 37 5.48 -0.01 -6.47
N VAL A 38 5.00 0.65 -7.53
CA VAL A 38 5.81 1.59 -8.33
C VAL A 38 6.19 2.82 -7.50
N ALA A 39 5.28 3.30 -6.64
CA ALA A 39 5.53 4.39 -5.70
C ALA A 39 6.60 4.08 -4.63
N ASN A 40 6.83 2.80 -4.30
CA ASN A 40 7.69 2.41 -3.19
C ASN A 40 9.20 2.52 -3.48
N ARG A 41 9.62 2.75 -4.74
CA ARG A 41 11.00 3.14 -5.04
C ARG A 41 11.14 4.64 -4.73
N MET A 42 11.94 5.03 -3.75
CA MET A 42 12.20 6.45 -3.42
C MET A 42 12.45 7.34 -4.67
N HIS A 43 13.16 6.79 -5.66
CA HIS A 43 13.43 7.44 -6.94
C HIS A 43 12.17 7.77 -7.76
N MET A 44 11.14 6.92 -7.74
CA MET A 44 9.88 7.18 -8.44
C MET A 44 9.11 8.33 -7.79
N ILE A 45 9.15 8.46 -6.46
CA ILE A 45 8.55 9.60 -5.74
C ILE A 45 9.20 10.90 -6.18
N LEU A 46 10.53 10.92 -6.24
CA LEU A 46 11.30 12.08 -6.71
C LEU A 46 10.98 12.42 -8.16
N LEU A 47 10.83 11.42 -9.04
CA LEU A 47 10.46 11.64 -10.44
C LEU A 47 9.04 12.19 -10.58
N ILE A 48 8.06 11.65 -9.85
CA ILE A 48 6.68 12.14 -9.86
C ILE A 48 6.61 13.57 -9.32
N TYR A 49 7.32 13.84 -8.23
CA TYR A 49 7.47 15.19 -7.67
C TYR A 49 8.00 16.17 -8.73
N ALA A 50 9.17 15.87 -9.32
CA ALA A 50 9.78 16.75 -10.32
C ALA A 50 8.89 16.90 -11.56
N ALA A 51 8.34 15.81 -12.09
CA ALA A 51 7.45 15.84 -13.24
C ALA A 51 6.19 16.67 -12.98
N SER A 52 5.61 16.59 -11.77
CA SER A 52 4.45 17.40 -11.40
C SER A 52 4.75 18.89 -11.41
N LEU A 53 5.93 19.31 -10.94
CA LEU A 53 6.37 20.70 -10.96
C LEU A 53 6.59 21.21 -12.38
N LEU A 54 7.32 20.45 -13.20
CA LEU A 54 7.62 20.83 -14.59
C LEU A 54 6.34 20.90 -15.44
N CYS A 55 5.42 19.96 -15.22
CA CYS A 55 4.12 19.96 -15.90
C CYS A 55 3.26 21.17 -15.49
N ALA A 56 3.15 21.44 -14.19
CA ALA A 56 2.42 22.60 -13.68
C ALA A 56 3.03 23.92 -14.17
N ALA A 57 4.36 24.01 -14.22
CA ALA A 57 5.09 25.16 -14.75
C ALA A 57 4.76 25.42 -16.22
N ALA A 58 4.79 24.38 -17.06
CA ALA A 58 4.48 24.48 -18.47
C ALA A 58 3.01 24.88 -18.72
N LEU A 59 2.07 24.27 -17.99
CA LEU A 59 0.64 24.59 -18.09
C LEU A 59 0.35 26.03 -17.65
N PHE A 60 0.92 26.46 -16.52
CA PHE A 60 0.75 27.82 -16.03
C PHE A 60 1.34 28.84 -17.00
N ALA A 61 2.59 28.63 -17.45
CA ALA A 61 3.25 29.52 -18.40
C ALA A 61 2.45 29.64 -19.71
N GLY A 62 1.93 28.52 -20.22
CA GLY A 62 1.11 28.49 -21.43
C GLY A 62 -0.24 29.19 -21.27
N PHE A 63 -0.97 28.95 -20.18
CA PHE A 63 -2.31 29.52 -19.98
C PHE A 63 -2.30 30.98 -19.51
N GLU A 64 -1.29 31.40 -18.76
CA GLU A 64 -1.16 32.77 -18.25
C GLU A 64 -0.25 33.65 -19.14
N ALA A 65 0.24 33.12 -20.26
CA ALA A 65 1.19 33.79 -21.16
C ALA A 65 2.41 34.37 -20.42
N LYS A 66 2.98 33.59 -19.49
CA LYS A 66 4.15 33.92 -18.68
C LYS A 66 5.37 33.14 -19.14
N SER A 67 6.56 33.54 -18.68
CA SER A 67 7.76 32.77 -18.98
C SER A 67 7.71 31.40 -18.29
N TYR A 68 8.44 30.42 -18.83
CA TYR A 68 8.54 29.10 -18.18
C TYR A 68 9.13 29.20 -16.76
N TRP A 69 10.07 30.12 -16.55
CA TRP A 69 10.69 30.36 -15.24
C TRP A 69 9.69 30.91 -14.22
N ASP A 70 8.80 31.81 -14.65
CA ASP A 70 7.69 32.30 -13.82
C ASP A 70 6.72 31.18 -13.44
N GLY A 71 6.41 30.30 -14.41
CA GLY A 71 5.59 29.11 -14.16
C GLY A 71 6.24 28.14 -13.18
N LEU A 72 7.56 27.93 -13.28
CA LEU A 72 8.31 27.06 -12.36
C LEU A 72 8.37 27.66 -10.96
N TRP A 73 8.61 28.97 -10.85
CA TRP A 73 8.56 29.69 -9.58
C TRP A 73 7.18 29.54 -8.93
N TRP A 74 6.11 29.81 -9.68
CA TRP A 74 4.74 29.66 -9.20
C TRP A 74 4.45 28.23 -8.74
N ALA A 75 4.84 27.23 -9.53
CA ALA A 75 4.64 25.82 -9.20
C ALA A 75 5.37 25.43 -7.91
N VAL A 76 6.62 25.87 -7.71
CA VAL A 76 7.42 25.60 -6.51
C VAL A 76 6.84 26.29 -5.28
N VAL A 77 6.53 27.58 -5.36
CA VAL A 77 5.95 28.36 -4.26
C VAL A 77 4.58 27.80 -3.84
N THR A 78 3.78 27.35 -4.81
CA THR A 78 2.48 26.72 -4.54
C THR A 78 2.61 25.31 -3.97
N ALA A 79 3.52 24.49 -4.51
CA ALA A 79 3.85 23.16 -3.99
C ALA A 79 4.31 23.20 -2.54
N LEU A 80 5.17 24.16 -2.20
CA LEU A 80 5.65 24.39 -0.84
C LEU A 80 4.60 25.06 0.06
N THR A 81 3.40 25.32 -0.46
CA THR A 81 2.30 25.99 0.26
C THR A 81 2.65 27.38 0.80
N ILE A 82 3.69 28.02 0.24
CA ILE A 82 4.14 29.35 0.66
C ILE A 82 3.17 30.43 0.15
N GLY A 83 2.85 30.39 -1.14
CA GLY A 83 1.82 31.25 -1.73
C GLY A 83 2.04 32.75 -1.57
N TYR A 84 3.19 33.28 -2.00
CA TYR A 84 3.48 34.73 -1.90
C TYR A 84 2.44 35.63 -2.59
N GLY A 85 1.77 35.12 -3.63
CA GLY A 85 0.72 35.86 -4.36
C GLY A 85 1.25 36.86 -5.40
N ASP A 86 2.56 36.90 -5.61
CA ASP A 86 3.24 37.66 -6.67
C ASP A 86 2.89 37.13 -8.08
N LEU A 87 2.73 35.81 -8.20
CA LEU A 87 2.16 35.14 -9.36
C LEU A 87 0.97 34.27 -8.93
N ALA A 88 -0.15 34.42 -9.63
CA ALA A 88 -1.35 33.65 -9.39
C ALA A 88 -2.13 33.46 -10.71
N PRO A 89 -2.83 32.32 -10.89
CA PRO A 89 -3.59 32.07 -12.10
C PRO A 89 -4.80 33.01 -12.19
N ALA A 90 -4.82 33.86 -13.21
CA ALA A 90 -5.92 34.78 -13.46
C ALA A 90 -6.91 34.21 -14.48
N THR A 91 -6.43 33.41 -15.43
CA THR A 91 -7.24 32.82 -16.49
C THR A 91 -8.05 31.62 -15.98
N VAL A 92 -9.18 31.33 -16.63
CA VAL A 92 -10.00 30.14 -16.34
C VAL A 92 -9.18 28.84 -16.43
N PRO A 93 -8.45 28.56 -17.53
CA PRO A 93 -7.64 27.34 -17.61
C PRO A 93 -6.48 27.33 -16.61
N GLY A 94 -5.83 28.47 -16.34
CA GLY A 94 -4.80 28.55 -15.30
C GLY A 94 -5.34 28.25 -13.90
N ARG A 95 -6.56 28.71 -13.57
CA ARG A 95 -7.21 28.39 -12.28
C ARG A 95 -7.53 26.91 -12.16
N LEU A 96 -7.99 26.28 -13.24
CA LEU A 96 -8.19 24.83 -13.27
C LEU A 96 -6.87 24.08 -13.06
N THR A 97 -5.78 24.51 -13.71
CA THR A 97 -4.44 23.97 -13.46
C THR A 97 -4.07 24.08 -11.98
N GLY A 98 -4.27 25.24 -11.35
CA GLY A 98 -4.00 25.44 -9.93
C GLY A 98 -4.81 24.52 -9.01
N ILE A 99 -6.12 24.35 -9.29
CA ILE A 99 -6.99 23.46 -8.53
C ILE A 99 -6.52 22.01 -8.63
N VAL A 100 -6.28 21.52 -9.84
CA VAL A 100 -5.84 20.13 -10.08
C VAL A 100 -4.47 19.89 -9.46
N PHE A 101 -3.54 20.81 -9.66
CA PHE A 101 -2.19 20.73 -9.10
C PHE A 101 -2.22 20.70 -7.58
N GLY A 102 -2.99 21.60 -6.93
CA GLY A 102 -3.12 21.62 -5.47
C GLY A 102 -3.70 20.33 -4.89
N HIS A 103 -4.75 19.77 -5.50
CA HIS A 103 -5.34 18.50 -5.05
C HIS A 103 -4.39 17.33 -5.23
N LEU A 104 -3.68 17.26 -6.37
CA LEU A 104 -2.65 16.25 -6.62
C LEU A 104 -1.53 16.32 -5.59
N TRP A 105 -1.15 17.53 -5.17
CA TRP A 105 -0.09 17.73 -4.20
C TRP A 105 -0.48 17.31 -2.80
N ILE A 106 -1.63 17.79 -2.31
CA ILE A 106 -2.07 17.55 -0.92
C ILE A 106 -2.54 16.11 -0.70
N PHE A 107 -3.21 15.49 -1.68
CA PHE A 107 -3.75 14.13 -1.55
C PHE A 107 -2.86 13.04 -2.17
N GLY A 108 -1.90 13.42 -3.02
CA GLY A 108 -1.03 12.48 -3.72
C GLY A 108 0.42 12.53 -3.26
N VAL A 109 1.11 13.62 -3.59
CA VAL A 109 2.58 13.71 -3.46
C VAL A 109 3.02 13.78 -1.99
N ILE A 110 2.42 14.65 -1.17
CA ILE A 110 2.80 14.81 0.24
C ILE A 110 2.59 13.49 1.03
N PRO A 111 1.41 12.84 1.02
CA PRO A 111 1.20 11.60 1.77
C PRO A 111 2.13 10.47 1.35
N MET A 112 2.48 10.40 0.06
CA MET A 112 3.40 9.41 -0.48
C MET A 112 4.83 9.61 0.03
N ILE A 113 5.31 10.85 0.13
CA ILE A 113 6.61 11.18 0.74
C ILE A 113 6.61 10.81 2.22
N ILE A 114 5.60 11.24 2.98
CA ILE A 114 5.49 10.97 4.43
C ILE A 114 5.40 9.46 4.68
N GLY A 115 4.56 8.74 3.93
CA GLY A 115 4.38 7.30 4.06
C GLY A 115 5.67 6.53 3.79
N ASN A 116 6.49 6.98 2.82
CA ASN A 116 7.78 6.36 2.54
C ASN A 116 8.79 6.59 3.68
N ILE A 117 8.86 7.81 4.24
CA ILE A 117 9.72 8.11 5.39
C ILE A 117 9.30 7.25 6.59
N ILE A 118 8.01 7.22 6.93
CA ILE A 118 7.49 6.41 8.04
C ILE A 118 7.80 4.92 7.81
N SER A 119 7.59 4.41 6.60
CA SER A 119 7.91 3.01 6.28
C SER A 119 9.38 2.71 6.46
N SER A 120 10.28 3.62 6.06
CA SER A 120 11.73 3.45 6.26
C SER A 120 12.15 3.48 7.74
N MET A 121 11.39 4.19 8.58
CA MET A 121 11.64 4.25 10.02
C MET A 121 11.04 3.06 10.78
N LEU A 122 9.90 2.53 10.30
CA LEU A 122 9.20 1.39 10.90
C LEU A 122 9.71 0.05 10.39
N GLU A 123 10.46 0.03 9.28
CA GLU A 123 11.07 -1.19 8.77
C GLU A 123 12.08 -1.71 9.80
N ASP A 124 11.63 -2.72 10.55
CA ASP A 124 12.35 -3.28 11.67
C ASP A 124 13.61 -4.00 11.17
N ARG A 125 14.72 -3.27 11.18
CA ARG A 125 16.05 -3.75 10.71
C ARG A 125 16.59 -4.91 11.53
N ASN A 126 15.93 -5.25 12.64
CA ASN A 126 16.26 -6.35 13.55
C ASN A 126 15.39 -7.60 13.37
N LYS A 127 14.51 -7.67 12.36
CA LYS A 127 13.90 -8.96 12.01
C LYS A 127 14.99 -9.89 11.50
N PHE A 128 15.46 -10.78 12.37
CA PHE A 128 16.30 -11.91 11.99
C PHE A 128 15.67 -12.59 10.78
N THR A 129 16.49 -12.79 9.76
CA THR A 129 16.07 -13.48 8.55
C THR A 129 15.49 -14.84 8.94
N HIS A 130 14.49 -15.37 8.22
CA HIS A 130 13.94 -16.71 8.53
C HIS A 130 15.04 -17.79 8.68
N ALA A 131 16.11 -17.69 7.87
CA ALA A 131 17.27 -18.57 7.99
C ALA A 131 18.04 -18.41 9.32
N GLU A 132 18.17 -17.18 9.84
CA GLU A 132 18.80 -16.91 11.14
C GLU A 132 17.91 -17.37 12.30
N GLN A 133 16.58 -17.23 12.16
CA GLN A 133 15.61 -17.76 13.13
C GLN A 133 15.69 -19.28 13.19
N GLU A 134 15.64 -19.97 12.06
CA GLU A 134 15.79 -21.42 11.99
C GLU A 134 17.15 -21.89 12.53
N TRP A 135 18.23 -21.17 12.24
CA TRP A 135 19.57 -21.49 12.77
C TRP A 135 19.60 -21.36 14.30
N THR A 136 19.00 -20.30 14.85
CA THR A 136 18.94 -20.06 16.29
C THR A 136 18.12 -21.14 16.97
N GLU A 137 16.94 -21.45 16.42
CA GLU A 137 16.06 -22.51 16.95
C GLU A 137 16.75 -23.87 16.93
N ARG A 138 17.36 -24.26 15.80
CA ARG A 138 18.10 -25.53 15.70
C ARG A 138 19.27 -25.59 16.68
N THR A 139 19.95 -24.47 16.90
CA THR A 139 21.07 -24.38 17.85
C THR A 139 20.59 -24.51 19.29
N LEU A 140 19.49 -23.85 19.65
CA LEU A 140 18.86 -23.93 20.97
C LEU A 140 18.37 -25.35 21.27
N ARG A 141 17.65 -25.98 20.33
CA ARG A 141 17.19 -27.38 20.48
C ARG A 141 18.36 -28.33 20.71
N ARG A 142 19.44 -28.19 19.92
CA ARG A 142 20.65 -29.01 20.09
C ARG A 142 21.31 -28.84 21.46
N ILE A 143 21.28 -27.63 22.03
CA ILE A 143 21.83 -27.38 23.37
C ILE A 143 20.88 -27.94 24.44
N ALA A 144 19.58 -27.73 24.31
CA ALA A 144 18.57 -28.23 25.23
C ALA A 144 18.61 -29.75 25.38
N ASP A 145 18.75 -30.48 24.26
CA ASP A 145 18.92 -31.93 24.26
C ASP A 145 20.17 -32.38 25.04
N LYS A 146 21.27 -31.61 24.97
CA LYS A 146 22.50 -31.91 25.71
C LYS A 146 22.39 -31.63 27.20
N VAL A 147 21.54 -30.70 27.60
CA VAL A 147 21.35 -30.29 29.01
C VAL A 147 20.15 -31.03 29.64
N GLY A 148 19.36 -31.74 28.85
CA GLY A 148 18.17 -32.46 29.31
C GLY A 148 17.02 -31.52 29.68
N VAL A 149 16.94 -30.36 29.02
CA VAL A 149 15.89 -29.35 29.26
C VAL A 149 14.87 -29.44 28.13
N GLU A 150 13.59 -29.44 28.49
CA GLU A 150 12.49 -29.43 27.52
C GLU A 150 12.30 -28.02 26.95
N VAL A 151 12.11 -27.92 25.63
CA VAL A 151 11.89 -26.65 24.93
C VAL A 151 10.42 -26.53 24.59
N ASP A 152 9.75 -25.53 25.16
CA ASP A 152 8.36 -25.24 24.86
C ASP A 152 8.18 -24.89 23.37
N GLU A 153 7.12 -25.42 22.76
CA GLU A 153 6.75 -25.05 21.40
C GLU A 153 6.21 -23.61 21.37
N PRO A 154 6.56 -22.82 20.35
CA PRO A 154 5.96 -21.52 20.18
C PRO A 154 4.44 -21.67 20.05
N PRO A 155 3.64 -20.75 20.63
CA PRO A 155 2.19 -20.81 20.52
C PRO A 155 1.77 -20.79 19.04
N PRO A 156 0.71 -21.53 18.67
CA PRO A 156 0.17 -21.48 17.32
C PRO A 156 -0.37 -20.06 17.11
N ASP A 157 0.35 -19.29 16.29
CA ASP A 157 -0.10 -18.10 15.59
C ASP A 157 0.10 -16.75 16.32
N TYR A 158 0.86 -15.83 15.69
CA TYR A 158 0.84 -14.37 15.89
C TYR A 158 0.71 -13.68 14.52
#